data_AF-A0A7X8AP14-F1
#
_entry.id   AF-A0A7X8AP14-F1
#
_cell.length_a   1.000
_cell.length_b   1.000
_cell.length_c   1.000
_cell.angle_alpha   90.00
_cell.angle_beta   90.00
_cell.angle_gamma   90.00
#
_symmetry.space_group_name_H-M   'P 1'
#
loop_
_entity.id
_entity.type
_entity.pdbx_description
1 polymer ?
#
loop_
_entity_poly.entity_id
_entity_poly.type
_entity_poly.pdbx_seq_one_letter_code
_entity_poly.pdbx_strand_id
1 'polypeptide(L)' 'MPLVHHGNTRAAWVGSIVAFVGFLVAGVAFVLPGGINWTVMWIGFGIVALSAVVGLVLRNLGHGAREDLLTARAGER' A
#
# COMPACT_ATOMS: atom_id res chain seq x y z
N MET A 1 5.36 -3.07 28.48
CA MET A 1 4.62 -4.10 27.71
C MET A 1 4.88 -3.78 26.24
N PRO A 2 5.43 -4.68 25.40
CA PRO A 2 5.69 -4.34 24.00
C PRO A 2 4.37 -4.00 23.32
N LEU A 3 4.25 -2.81 22.74
CA LEU A 3 3.14 -2.46 21.88
C LEU A 3 3.34 -3.23 20.57
N VAL A 4 2.66 -4.37 20.47
CA VAL A 4 2.58 -5.11 19.21
C VAL A 4 1.88 -4.19 18.22
N HIS A 5 2.64 -3.59 17.29
CA HIS A 5 2.10 -2.84 16.17
C HIS A 5 1.49 -3.82 15.17
N HIS A 6 0.30 -4.33 15.49
CA HIS A 6 -0.64 -4.82 14.49
C HIS A 6 -0.80 -3.69 13.48
N GLY A 7 -0.46 -3.92 12.22
CA GLY A 7 -0.30 -2.93 11.13
C GLY A 7 -1.55 -2.10 10.80
N ASN A 8 -2.11 -1.43 11.80
CA ASN A 8 -3.31 -0.59 11.78
C ASN A 8 -2.96 0.87 11.45
N THR A 9 -1.76 1.12 10.94
CA THR A 9 -1.45 2.45 10.45
C THR A 9 -2.25 2.70 9.18
N ARG A 10 -2.88 3.87 9.09
CA ARG A 10 -3.66 4.26 7.90
C ARG A 10 -2.81 4.20 6.63
N ALA A 11 -1.51 4.48 6.73
CA ALA A 11 -0.58 4.36 5.61
C ALA A 11 -0.44 2.92 5.10
N ALA A 12 -0.37 1.92 5.99
CA ALA A 12 -0.22 0.53 5.59
C ALA A 12 -1.50 0.02 4.90
N TRP A 13 -2.66 0.18 5.54
CA TRP A 13 -3.91 -0.38 5.02
C TRP A 13 -4.38 0.29 3.72
N VAL A 14 -4.28 1.62 3.62
CA VAL A 14 -4.67 2.34 2.40
C VAL A 14 -3.75 1.95 1.24
N GLY A 15 -2.44 1.85 1.46
CA GLY A 15 -1.50 1.37 0.44
C GLY A 15 -1.84 -0.04 -0.03
N SER A 16 -2.12 -0.96 0.89
CA SER A 16 -2.48 -2.34 0.57
C SER A 16 -3.78 -2.45 -0.24
N ILE A 17 -4.81 -1.66 0.09
CA ILE A 17 -6.08 -1.67 -0.69
C ILE A 17 -5.85 -1.16 -2.10
N VAL A 18 -5.13 -0.05 -2.28
CA VAL A 18 -4.88 0.50 -3.61
C VAL A 18 -4.07 -0.49 -4.46
N ALA A 19 -3.06 -1.13 -3.88
CA ALA A 19 -2.29 -2.17 -4.54
C ALA A 19 -3.18 -3.39 -4.90
N PHE A 20 -4.05 -3.81 -4.00
CA PHE A 20 -4.96 -4.92 -4.22
C PHE A 20 -5.97 -4.64 -5.35
N VAL A 21 -6.53 -3.43 -5.41
CA VAL A 21 -7.41 -3.01 -6.50
C VAL A 21 -6.66 -3.01 -7.83
N GLY A 22 -5.43 -2.48 -7.88
CA GLY A 22 -4.60 -2.53 -9.09
C GLY A 22 -4.30 -3.96 -9.55
N PHE A 23 -4.03 -4.86 -8.60
CA PHE A 23 -3.85 -6.29 -8.88
C PHE A 23 -5.12 -6.94 -9.45
N LEU A 24 -6.30 -6.65 -8.89
CA LEU A 24 -7.57 -7.16 -9.43
C LEU A 24 -7.83 -6.65 -10.85
N VAL A 25 -7.57 -5.37 -11.12
CA VAL A 25 -7.71 -4.79 -12.47
C VAL A 25 -6.75 -5.45 -13.45
N ALA A 26 -5.49 -5.67 -13.05
CA ALA A 26 -4.52 -6.42 -13.85
C ALA A 26 -4.96 -7.88 -14.07
N GLY A 27 -5.56 -8.52 -13.06
CA GLY A 27 -6.13 -9.87 -13.16
C GLY A 27 -7.26 -9.97 -14.18
N VAL A 28 -8.15 -8.97 -14.23
CA VAL A 28 -9.24 -8.88 -15.21
C VAL A 28 -8.70 -8.88 -16.64
N ALA A 29 -7.53 -8.31 -16.90
CA ALA A 29 -6.91 -8.30 -18.23
C ALA A 29 -6.69 -9.70 -18.83
N PHE A 30 -6.58 -10.75 -18.00
CA PHE A 30 -6.41 -12.14 -18.44
C PHE A 30 -7.74 -12.86 -18.71
N VAL A 31 -8.86 -12.32 -18.25
CA VAL A 31 -10.19 -12.97 -18.31
C VAL A 31 -11.02 -12.43 -19.47
N LEU A 32 -10.65 -11.29 -20.06
CA LEU A 32 -11.40 -10.73 -21.18
C LEU A 32 -11.39 -11.64 -22.43
N PRO A 33 -12.49 -11.66 -23.20
CA PRO A 33 -12.55 -12.40 -24.47
C PRO A 33 -11.52 -11.86 -25.47
N GLY A 34 -10.82 -12.76 -26.18
CA GLY A 34 -9.85 -12.38 -27.21
C GLY A 34 -8.39 -12.41 -26.78
N GLY A 35 -8.09 -12.88 -25.56
CA GLY A 35 -6.72 -13.02 -25.05
C GLY A 35 -6.35 -11.91 -24.07
N ILE A 36 -5.05 -11.74 -23.81
CA ILE A 36 -4.57 -10.74 -22.85
C ILE A 36 -4.88 -9.33 -23.37
N ASN A 37 -5.70 -8.60 -22.62
CA ASN A 37 -5.93 -7.19 -22.88
C ASN A 37 -4.78 -6.35 -22.32
N TRP A 38 -3.79 -6.06 -23.16
CA TRP A 38 -2.60 -5.29 -22.79
C TRP A 38 -2.93 -3.91 -22.21
N THR A 39 -3.97 -3.23 -22.70
CA THR A 39 -4.39 -1.92 -22.20
C THR A 39 -4.85 -1.99 -20.74
N VAL A 40 -5.72 -2.95 -20.41
CA VAL A 40 -6.21 -3.15 -19.04
C VAL A 40 -5.08 -3.59 -18.10
N MET A 41 -4.13 -4.37 -18.63
CA MET A 41 -2.94 -4.78 -17.88
C MET A 41 -2.11 -3.58 -17.41
N TRP A 42 -1.81 -2.65 -18.33
CA TRP A 42 -1.04 -1.44 -18.01
C TRP A 42 -1.79 -0.49 -17.07
N ILE A 43 -3.13 -0.42 -17.19
CA ILE A 43 -3.95 0.34 -16.23
C ILE A 43 -3.81 -0.25 -14.82
N GLY A 44 -3.90 -1.58 -14.69
CA GLY A 44 -3.68 -2.26 -13.41
C GLY A 44 -2.30 -1.99 -12.83
N PHE A 45 -1.24 -2.10 -13.64
CA PHE A 45 0.13 -1.74 -13.23
C PHE A 45 0.26 -0.26 -12.82
N GLY A 46 -0.40 0.65 -13.53
CA GLY A 46 -0.43 2.06 -13.18
C GLY A 46 -1.05 2.31 -11.79
N ILE A 47 -2.12 1.60 -11.46
CA ILE A 47 -2.78 1.67 -10.14
C ILE A 47 -1.86 1.09 -9.05
N VAL A 48 -1.20 -0.03 -9.31
CA VAL A 48 -0.20 -0.61 -8.39
C VAL A 48 0.95 0.38 -8.16
N ALA A 49 1.48 1.01 -9.21
CA ALA A 49 2.53 2.02 -9.08
C ALA A 49 2.04 3.23 -8.26
N LEU A 50 0.78 3.66 -8.47
CA LEU A 50 0.16 4.74 -7.69
C LEU A 50 0.05 4.39 -6.20
N SER A 51 -0.13 3.12 -5.83
CA SER A 51 -0.15 2.70 -4.41
C SER A 51 1.14 3.07 -3.67
N ALA A 52 2.30 3.00 -4.34
CA ALA A 52 3.59 3.38 -3.74
C ALA A 52 3.65 4.88 -3.51
N VAL A 53 3.11 5.68 -4.44
CA VAL A 53 3.01 7.14 -4.30
C VAL A 53 2.08 7.50 -3.13
N VAL A 54 0.92 6.87 -3.03
CA VAL A 54 -0.02 7.07 -1.91
C VAL A 54 0.63 6.72 -0.57
N GLY A 55 1.35 5.59 -0.50
CA GLY A 55 2.12 5.21 0.68
C GLY A 55 3.16 6.26 1.07
N LEU A 56 3.90 6.83 0.10
CA LEU A 56 4.87 7.90 0.35
C LEU A 56 4.20 9.17 0.87
N VAL A 57 3.09 9.59 0.26
CA VAL A 57 2.32 10.76 0.70
C VAL A 57 1.80 10.57 2.13
N LEU A 58 1.21 9.42 2.45
CA LEU A 58 0.70 9.12 3.79
C LEU A 58 1.82 9.07 4.83
N ARG A 59 3.00 8.57 4.47
CA ARG A 59 4.19 8.62 5.34
C ARG A 59 4.61 10.06 5.63
N ASN A 60 4.63 10.91 4.61
CA ASN A 60 5.00 12.32 4.75
C ASN A 60 3.96 13.13 5.56
N LEU A 61 2.69 12.76 5.49
CA LEU A 61 1.61 13.33 6.31
C LEU A 61 1.62 12.81 7.77
N GLY A 62 2.58 11.97 8.15
CA GLY A 62 2.70 11.46 9.52
C GLY A 62 1.77 10.29 9.85
N HIS A 63 1.13 9.67 8.85
CA HIS A 63 0.32 8.45 9.03
C HIS A 63 1.15 7.16 9.01
N GLY A 64 2.48 7.26 8.94
CA GLY A 64 3.41 6.14 9.11
C GLY A 64 3.70 5.83 10.58
N ALA A 65 4.37 4.70 10.81
CA ALA A 65 4.71 4.19 12.14
C ALA A 65 5.87 5.01 12.79
N ARG A 66 5.59 6.26 13.19
CA ARG A 66 6.59 7.19 13.76
C ARG A 66 6.69 7.13 15.29
N GLU A 67 5.68 6.58 15.95
CA GLU A 67 5.57 6.49 17.41
C GLU A 67 6.53 5.43 18.00
N ASP A 68 6.84 4.40 17.21
CA ASP A 68 7.69 3.26 17.53
C ASP A 68 9.13 3.70 17.81
N LEU A 69 9.66 4.62 16.98
CA LEU A 69 11.02 5.14 17.11
C LEU A 69 11.18 6.10 18.30
N LEU A 70 10.11 6.81 18.65
CA LEU A 70 10.09 7.71 19.81
C LEU A 70 10.02 6.92 21.10
N THR A 71 9.22 5.86 21.13
CA THR A 71 9.10 4.95 22.28
C THR A 71 10.37 4.13 22.48
N ALA A 72 11.01 3.67 21.40
CA ALA A 72 12.31 3.00 21.45
C ALA A 72 13.42 3.89 22.06
N ARG A 73 13.47 5.18 21.69
CA ARG A 73 14.44 6.14 22.24
C ARG A 73 14.11 6.60 23.67
N ALA A 74 12.84 6.51 24.08
CA ALA A 74 12.41 6.87 25.43
C ALA A 74 12.62 5.75 26.44
N GLY A 75 12.57 4.48 26.01
CA GLY A 75 12.86 3.31 26.86
C GLY A 75 14.35 3.04 27.09
N GLU A 76 15.24 3.74 26.37
CA GLU A 76 16.70 3.70 26.58
C GLU A 76 17.21 4.71 27.62
N ARG A 77 16.34 5.52 28.25
CA ARG A 77 16.67 6.45 29.34
C ARG A 77 16.08 5.98 30.66
#